data_AF-A0A8H5CSV2-F1
#
_entry.id   AF-A0A8H5CSV2-F1
#
_cell.length_a   1.000
_cell.length_b   1.000
_cell.length_c   1.000
_cell.angle_alpha   90.00
_cell.angle_beta   90.00
_cell.angle_gamma   90.00
#
_symmetry.space_group_name_H-M   'P 1'
#
loop_
_entity.id
_entity.type
_entity.pdbx_description
1 polymer ?
#
loop_
_entity_poly.entity_id
_entity_poly.type
_entity_poly.pdbx_seq_one_letter_code
_entity_poly.pdbx_strand_id
1 'polypeptide(L)'
;MFYSKLLLPAILLQSLYFTNVGSTGAIFPLYIFPGDPGICAGWSAVLDSISANPTLPFYLIVNPNSGPVDTPDPGYQSCIPQVRSLSDNVKVVGYVATGYGSKASSDVLNEVTTYMNWDVSYRPTGIFFDETNATADHVQLYTSYAAQVRQDVPGDSFVILNPGIPVSVDDYFTISDMIVTTETFFDDFDPASLEISGTKPASKQAVILHTGPQPFPLPSSMRWLASD
;
A
#
# COMPACT_ATOMS: atom_id res chain seq x y z
N MET A 1 54.40 -27.29 42.88
CA MET A 1 53.60 -28.12 41.94
C MET A 1 52.16 -27.66 42.03
N PHE A 2 51.47 -27.65 40.89
CA PHE A 2 50.08 -27.23 40.63
C PHE A 2 49.86 -25.79 40.14
N TYR A 3 49.68 -25.73 38.82
CA TYR A 3 49.01 -24.72 38.01
C TYR A 3 47.62 -24.35 38.57
N SER A 4 47.19 -23.10 38.39
CA SER A 4 46.06 -22.81 37.49
C SER A 4 45.90 -21.30 37.27
N LYS A 5 45.98 -20.89 36.00
CA LYS A 5 45.62 -19.55 35.52
C LYS A 5 44.09 -19.45 35.55
N LEU A 6 43.53 -18.51 36.31
CA LEU A 6 42.14 -18.10 36.11
C LEU A 6 42.08 -17.25 34.83
N LEU A 7 41.63 -17.88 33.74
CA LEU A 7 41.17 -17.20 32.53
C LEU A 7 39.74 -16.69 32.80
N LEU A 8 39.55 -15.37 32.70
CA LEU A 8 38.23 -14.76 32.55
C LEU A 8 37.59 -15.27 31.25
N PRO A 9 36.36 -15.82 31.25
CA PRO A 9 35.63 -15.98 30.01
C PRO A 9 35.05 -14.65 29.58
N ALA A 10 35.46 -14.24 28.38
CA ALA A 10 34.99 -13.09 27.66
C ALA A 10 33.49 -13.17 27.37
N ILE A 11 32.89 -11.98 27.41
CA ILE A 11 31.56 -11.63 26.92
C ILE A 11 31.38 -12.15 25.49
N LEU A 12 30.31 -12.91 25.25
CA LEU A 12 29.66 -12.92 23.95
C LEU A 12 28.16 -12.68 24.20
N LEU A 13 27.78 -11.40 24.25
CA LEU A 13 26.42 -10.98 23.94
C LEU A 13 26.17 -11.43 22.51
N GLN A 14 25.49 -12.56 22.32
CA GLN A 14 24.72 -12.76 21.11
C GLN A 14 23.47 -11.90 21.28
N SER A 15 23.57 -10.66 20.82
CA SER A 15 22.39 -9.87 20.46
C SER A 15 21.57 -10.74 19.52
N LEU A 16 20.51 -11.33 20.05
CA LEU A 16 19.40 -11.82 19.25
C LEU A 16 18.93 -10.63 18.43
N TYR A 17 19.39 -10.56 17.18
CA TYR A 17 18.67 -9.83 16.15
C TYR A 17 17.35 -10.58 15.98
N PHE A 18 16.39 -10.30 16.86
CA PHE A 18 15.01 -10.30 16.42
C PHE A 18 14.97 -9.20 15.36
N THR A 19 15.17 -9.58 14.10
CA THR A 19 14.47 -8.89 13.04
C THR A 19 13.01 -9.00 13.46
N ASN A 20 12.46 -7.92 14.02
CA ASN A 20 11.03 -7.72 13.97
C ASN A 20 10.71 -7.73 12.48
N VAL A 21 10.42 -8.93 11.95
CA VAL A 21 9.68 -9.05 10.71
C VAL A 21 8.30 -8.54 11.10
N GLY A 22 8.15 -7.22 11.08
CA GLY A 22 6.83 -6.61 11.17
C GLY A 22 5.98 -7.29 10.11
N SER A 23 4.72 -7.60 10.45
CA SER A 23 3.80 -8.15 9.46
C SER A 23 3.82 -7.24 8.25
N THR A 24 4.29 -7.74 7.11
CA THR A 24 4.17 -7.01 5.85
C THR A 24 2.69 -6.99 5.50
N GLY A 25 2.13 -5.84 5.13
CA GLY A 25 0.71 -5.72 4.74
C GLY A 25 0.48 -6.10 3.28
N ALA A 26 -0.78 -6.37 2.91
CA ALA A 26 -1.19 -6.63 1.53
C ALA A 26 -1.72 -5.35 0.88
N ILE A 27 -1.13 -4.93 -0.24
CA ILE A 27 -1.69 -3.89 -1.12
C ILE A 27 -2.34 -4.56 -2.33
N PHE A 28 -3.54 -4.11 -2.70
CA PHE A 28 -4.30 -4.73 -3.78
C PHE A 28 -4.92 -3.66 -4.69
N PRO A 29 -4.45 -3.56 -5.95
CA PRO A 29 -5.16 -2.87 -7.03
C PRO A 29 -6.53 -3.53 -7.29
N LEU A 30 -7.55 -3.14 -6.53
CA LEU A 30 -8.89 -3.73 -6.57
C LEU A 30 -9.69 -3.19 -7.76
N TYR A 31 -9.14 -3.36 -8.96
CA TYR A 31 -9.70 -2.87 -10.22
C TYR A 31 -10.70 -3.87 -10.80
N ILE A 32 -11.48 -4.45 -9.89
CA ILE A 32 -12.51 -5.45 -10.17
C ILE A 32 -13.83 -4.81 -9.74
N PHE A 33 -14.82 -4.85 -10.63
CA PHE A 33 -16.15 -4.37 -10.29
C PHE A 33 -16.74 -5.22 -9.14
N PRO A 34 -17.26 -4.61 -8.06
CA PRO A 34 -17.73 -5.34 -6.88
C PRO A 34 -18.89 -6.31 -7.16
N GLY A 35 -19.72 -6.02 -8.17
CA GLY A 35 -20.95 -6.76 -8.43
C GLY A 35 -22.14 -6.22 -7.63
N ASP A 36 -23.18 -7.04 -7.51
CA ASP A 36 -24.45 -6.60 -6.94
C ASP A 36 -24.33 -6.17 -5.45
N PRO A 37 -25.08 -5.13 -5.02
CA PRO A 37 -25.11 -4.67 -3.64
C PRO A 37 -25.44 -5.78 -2.64
N GLY A 38 -24.73 -5.82 -1.52
CA GLY A 38 -24.88 -6.82 -0.45
C GLY A 38 -24.33 -8.21 -0.77
N ILE A 39 -24.01 -8.50 -2.03
CA ILE A 39 -23.39 -9.78 -2.43
C ILE A 39 -21.88 -9.60 -2.62
N CYS A 40 -21.46 -8.52 -3.29
CA CYS A 40 -20.05 -8.21 -3.53
C CYS A 40 -19.27 -9.36 -4.19
N ALA A 41 -19.92 -10.06 -5.13
CA ALA A 41 -19.39 -11.29 -5.74
C ALA A 41 -18.02 -11.10 -6.41
N GLY A 42 -17.74 -9.92 -6.97
CA GLY A 42 -16.43 -9.62 -7.56
C GLY A 42 -15.32 -9.42 -6.52
N TRP A 43 -15.67 -9.21 -5.26
CA TRP A 43 -14.74 -8.97 -4.15
C TRP A 43 -14.69 -10.13 -3.13
N SER A 44 -15.31 -11.27 -3.44
CA SER A 44 -15.37 -12.44 -2.54
C SER A 44 -13.98 -12.88 -2.06
N ALA A 45 -13.01 -13.01 -2.96
CA ALA A 45 -11.64 -13.41 -2.61
C ALA A 45 -10.96 -12.45 -1.62
N VAL A 46 -11.19 -11.14 -1.75
CA VAL A 46 -10.67 -10.14 -0.82
C VAL A 46 -11.40 -10.20 0.52
N LEU A 47 -12.72 -10.35 0.52
CA LEU A 47 -13.53 -10.52 1.74
C LEU A 47 -13.06 -11.75 2.54
N ASP A 48 -12.83 -12.87 1.86
CA ASP A 48 -12.36 -14.11 2.47
C ASP A 48 -10.93 -13.94 3.01
N SER A 49 -10.05 -13.29 2.24
CA SER A 49 -8.67 -13.02 2.63
C SER A 49 -8.58 -12.14 3.88
N ILE A 50 -9.37 -11.07 3.96
CA ILE A 50 -9.41 -10.20 5.14
C ILE A 50 -9.93 -10.97 6.36
N SER A 51 -11.04 -11.70 6.19
CA SER A 51 -11.65 -12.48 7.26
C SER A 51 -10.70 -13.55 7.83
N ALA A 52 -9.90 -14.18 6.97
CA ALA A 52 -8.92 -15.18 7.36
C ALA A 52 -7.66 -14.58 8.04
N ASN A 53 -7.41 -13.27 7.90
CA ASN A 53 -6.17 -12.62 8.35
C ASN A 53 -6.47 -11.31 9.09
N PRO A 54 -7.20 -11.36 10.22
CA PRO A 54 -7.71 -10.16 10.88
C PRO A 54 -6.61 -9.20 11.38
N THR A 55 -5.38 -9.67 11.57
CA THR A 55 -4.23 -8.87 12.02
C THR A 55 -3.36 -8.31 10.89
N LEU A 56 -3.61 -8.71 9.65
CA LEU A 56 -2.84 -8.26 8.49
C LEU A 56 -3.37 -6.89 8.02
N PRO A 57 -2.51 -5.89 7.79
CA PRO A 57 -2.92 -4.65 7.12
C PRO A 57 -3.30 -4.92 5.67
N PHE A 58 -4.44 -4.40 5.22
CA PHE A 58 -4.89 -4.46 3.82
C PHE A 58 -5.07 -3.04 3.28
N TYR A 59 -4.49 -2.77 2.11
CA TYR A 59 -4.62 -1.49 1.39
C TYR A 59 -5.31 -1.76 0.05
N LEU A 60 -6.61 -1.44 -0.02
CA LEU A 60 -7.44 -1.72 -1.18
C LEU A 60 -7.61 -0.46 -2.02
N ILE A 61 -7.16 -0.51 -3.28
CA ILE A 61 -7.22 0.63 -4.19
C ILE A 61 -8.47 0.50 -5.06
N VAL A 62 -9.48 1.33 -4.80
CA VAL A 62 -10.71 1.33 -5.61
C VAL A 62 -10.57 2.25 -6.81
N ASN A 63 -10.99 1.75 -7.98
CA ASN A 63 -10.87 2.45 -9.25
C ASN A 63 -12.14 2.27 -10.09
N PRO A 64 -13.20 3.08 -9.86
CA PRO A 64 -14.45 2.96 -10.59
C PRO A 64 -14.33 3.17 -12.09
N ASN A 65 -13.50 4.13 -12.54
CA ASN A 65 -13.41 4.48 -13.96
C ASN A 65 -12.08 5.19 -14.30
N SER A 66 -10.94 4.54 -14.04
CA SER A 66 -9.61 5.18 -14.13
C SER A 66 -9.55 6.49 -13.34
N GLY A 67 -10.16 6.46 -12.15
CA GLY A 67 -10.51 7.64 -11.36
C GLY A 67 -11.88 7.50 -10.71
N PRO A 68 -12.32 8.54 -10.00
CA PRO A 68 -13.63 8.61 -9.36
C PRO A 68 -14.75 8.81 -10.38
N VAL A 69 -15.98 8.68 -9.88
CA VAL A 69 -17.21 9.12 -10.53
C VAL A 69 -18.05 9.90 -9.51
N ASP A 70 -18.91 10.82 -9.92
CA ASP A 70 -19.70 11.65 -8.99
C ASP A 70 -20.62 10.82 -8.09
N THR A 71 -21.19 9.75 -8.64
CA THR A 71 -22.00 8.78 -7.89
C THR A 71 -21.53 7.38 -8.24
N PRO A 72 -20.87 6.68 -7.30
CA PRO A 72 -20.40 5.33 -7.57
C PRO A 72 -21.57 4.37 -7.68
N ASP A 73 -21.38 3.27 -8.42
CA ASP A 73 -22.38 2.21 -8.53
C ASP A 73 -22.80 1.69 -7.13
N PRO A 74 -24.07 1.31 -6.91
CA PRO A 74 -24.55 0.76 -5.64
C PRO A 74 -23.71 -0.41 -5.10
N GLY A 75 -23.05 -1.19 -5.96
CA GLY A 75 -22.08 -2.20 -5.58
C GLY A 75 -20.92 -1.61 -4.76
N TYR A 76 -20.28 -0.55 -5.24
CA TYR A 76 -19.23 0.14 -4.47
C TYR A 76 -19.77 0.72 -3.16
N GLN A 77 -20.96 1.35 -3.21
CA GLN A 77 -21.61 1.93 -2.04
C GLN A 77 -21.86 0.90 -0.94
N SER A 78 -22.18 -0.34 -1.31
CA SER A 78 -22.42 -1.44 -0.37
C SER A 78 -21.16 -2.19 0.03
N CYS A 79 -20.22 -2.42 -0.89
CA CYS A 79 -19.10 -3.33 -0.68
C CYS A 79 -17.91 -2.68 0.03
N ILE A 80 -17.70 -1.37 -0.14
CA ILE A 80 -16.66 -0.63 0.61
C ILE A 80 -16.92 -0.67 2.13
N PRO A 81 -18.14 -0.38 2.64
CA PRO A 81 -18.43 -0.57 4.07
C PRO A 81 -18.25 -2.02 4.52
N GLN A 82 -18.60 -3.00 3.68
CA GLN A 82 -18.49 -4.41 4.01
C GLN A 82 -17.04 -4.83 4.25
N VAL A 83 -16.10 -4.53 3.33
CA VAL A 83 -14.68 -4.86 3.55
C VAL A 83 -14.11 -4.15 4.77
N ARG A 84 -14.49 -2.88 5.02
CA ARG A 84 -14.07 -2.11 6.20
C ARG A 84 -14.59 -2.70 7.51
N SER A 85 -15.77 -3.31 7.50
CA SER A 85 -16.38 -3.89 8.70
C SER A 85 -15.70 -5.19 9.16
N LEU A 86 -14.91 -5.84 8.30
CA LEU A 86 -14.27 -7.11 8.62
C LEU A 86 -13.05 -6.96 9.54
N SER A 87 -12.33 -5.84 9.45
CA SER A 87 -11.16 -5.57 10.29
C SER A 87 -10.81 -4.08 10.27
N ASP A 88 -10.38 -3.57 11.44
CA ASP A 88 -9.82 -2.21 11.59
C ASP A 88 -8.50 -2.01 10.82
N ASN A 89 -7.89 -3.11 10.35
CA ASN A 89 -6.65 -3.10 9.58
C ASN A 89 -6.86 -2.91 8.07
N VAL A 90 -8.11 -2.69 7.61
CA VAL A 90 -8.44 -2.43 6.21
C VAL A 90 -8.46 -0.93 5.94
N LYS A 91 -7.62 -0.49 5.01
CA LYS A 91 -7.60 0.87 4.47
C LYS A 91 -8.04 0.84 3.01
N VAL A 92 -9.09 1.61 2.69
CA VAL A 92 -9.57 1.78 1.31
C VAL A 92 -9.10 3.14 0.80
N VAL A 93 -8.43 3.16 -0.35
CA VAL A 93 -7.91 4.36 -1.01
C VAL A 93 -8.46 4.51 -2.42
N GLY A 94 -8.70 5.74 -2.87
CA GLY A 94 -9.17 6.04 -4.23
C GLY A 94 -8.01 6.17 -5.20
N TYR A 95 -8.14 5.64 -6.41
CA TYR A 95 -7.17 5.77 -7.49
C TYR A 95 -7.25 7.14 -8.17
N VAL A 96 -6.11 7.83 -8.35
CA VAL A 96 -6.01 9.07 -9.13
C VAL A 96 -4.74 9.04 -9.96
N ALA A 97 -4.87 9.02 -11.29
CA ALA A 97 -3.72 9.10 -12.19
C ALA A 97 -3.15 10.52 -12.25
N THR A 98 -1.82 10.64 -12.28
CA THR A 98 -1.13 11.94 -12.32
C THR A 98 -0.36 12.19 -13.62
N GLY A 99 -0.25 11.20 -14.51
CA GLY A 99 0.45 11.31 -15.79
C GLY A 99 1.92 11.70 -15.63
N TYR A 100 2.61 11.20 -14.60
CA TYR A 100 4.00 11.57 -14.28
C TYR A 100 4.19 13.08 -14.08
N GLY A 101 3.17 13.73 -13.51
CA GLY A 101 3.13 15.17 -13.28
C GLY A 101 2.65 16.00 -14.47
N SER A 102 2.30 15.37 -15.61
CA SER A 102 1.81 16.09 -16.79
C SER A 102 0.32 16.42 -16.73
N LYS A 103 -0.47 15.70 -15.91
CA LYS A 103 -1.88 16.01 -15.71
C LYS A 103 -2.02 17.33 -14.96
N ALA A 104 -2.95 18.19 -15.38
CA ALA A 104 -3.13 19.48 -14.73
C ALA A 104 -3.49 19.27 -13.25
N SER A 105 -2.82 20.02 -12.36
CA SER A 105 -3.08 19.90 -10.91
C SER A 105 -4.53 20.16 -10.55
N SER A 106 -5.22 21.04 -11.27
CA SER A 106 -6.66 21.24 -11.07
C SER A 106 -7.46 19.95 -11.28
N ASP A 107 -7.10 19.16 -12.28
CA ASP A 107 -7.83 17.95 -12.64
C ASP A 107 -7.54 16.83 -11.63
N VAL A 108 -6.29 16.68 -11.21
CA VAL A 108 -5.90 15.77 -10.13
C VAL A 108 -6.66 16.10 -8.84
N LEU A 109 -6.67 17.38 -8.44
CA LEU A 109 -7.35 17.81 -7.22
C LEU A 109 -8.88 17.75 -7.32
N ASN A 110 -9.43 17.94 -8.52
CA ASN A 110 -10.86 17.73 -8.76
C ASN A 110 -11.23 16.26 -8.58
N GLU A 111 -10.43 15.31 -9.06
CA GLU A 111 -10.68 13.88 -8.83
C GLU A 111 -10.57 13.51 -7.34
N VAL A 112 -9.57 14.03 -6.63
CA VAL A 112 -9.52 13.90 -5.16
C VAL A 112 -10.81 14.42 -4.54
N THR A 113 -11.25 15.62 -4.95
CA THR A 113 -12.49 16.24 -4.46
C THR A 113 -13.73 15.40 -4.77
N THR A 114 -13.80 14.77 -5.95
CA THR A 114 -14.92 13.89 -6.32
C THR A 114 -15.02 12.69 -5.37
N TYR A 115 -13.90 12.04 -5.03
CA TYR A 115 -13.92 11.04 -3.96
C TYR A 115 -14.35 11.65 -2.62
N MET A 116 -13.86 12.86 -2.29
CA MET A 116 -14.20 13.51 -1.03
C MET A 116 -15.69 13.84 -0.87
N ASN A 117 -16.40 14.00 -1.98
CA ASN A 117 -17.84 14.24 -2.05
C ASN A 117 -18.70 12.97 -1.96
N TRP A 118 -18.10 11.77 -2.00
CA TRP A 118 -18.84 10.54 -1.70
C TRP A 118 -19.34 10.53 -0.26
N ASP A 119 -20.44 9.81 -0.02
CA ASP A 119 -20.93 9.63 1.35
C ASP A 119 -19.86 8.96 2.23
N VAL A 120 -19.70 9.46 3.45
CA VAL A 120 -18.66 9.03 4.40
C VAL A 120 -18.70 7.53 4.70
N SER A 121 -19.85 6.87 4.54
CA SER A 121 -19.99 5.42 4.76
C SER A 121 -19.14 4.60 3.78
N TYR A 122 -19.03 5.03 2.51
CA TYR A 122 -18.30 4.32 1.45
C TYR A 122 -17.20 5.13 0.77
N ARG A 123 -16.95 6.36 1.24
CA ARG A 123 -15.83 7.19 0.79
C ARG A 123 -14.48 6.59 1.19
N PRO A 124 -13.49 6.50 0.27
CA PRO A 124 -12.11 6.16 0.62
C PRO A 124 -11.50 7.20 1.57
N THR A 125 -10.67 6.76 2.53
CA THR A 125 -10.00 7.67 3.47
C THR A 125 -8.57 8.00 3.06
N GLY A 126 -8.14 7.57 1.88
CA GLY A 126 -6.85 7.93 1.30
C GLY A 126 -6.88 7.97 -0.22
N ILE A 127 -5.77 8.40 -0.81
CA ILE A 127 -5.59 8.46 -2.26
C ILE A 127 -4.31 7.72 -2.65
N PHE A 128 -4.43 6.92 -3.69
CA PHE A 128 -3.35 6.30 -4.43
C PHE A 128 -3.10 7.14 -5.69
N PHE A 129 -2.01 7.90 -5.69
CA PHE A 129 -1.58 8.68 -6.85
C PHE A 129 -0.76 7.79 -7.78
N ASP A 130 -1.37 7.40 -8.89
CA ASP A 130 -0.72 6.56 -9.89
C ASP A 130 0.10 7.38 -10.88
N GLU A 131 1.01 6.69 -11.58
CA GLU A 131 1.94 7.28 -12.53
C GLU A 131 2.74 8.43 -11.87
N THR A 132 3.17 8.25 -10.62
CA THR A 132 3.92 9.27 -9.89
C THR A 132 5.30 9.45 -10.54
N ASN A 133 5.70 10.70 -10.76
CA ASN A 133 7.07 10.99 -11.17
C ASN A 133 8.04 10.84 -9.98
N ALA A 134 9.11 10.08 -10.18
CA ALA A 134 10.09 9.73 -9.16
C ALA A 134 11.23 10.77 -9.00
N THR A 135 11.26 11.83 -9.80
CA THR A 135 12.36 12.81 -9.83
C THR A 135 12.21 13.92 -8.79
N ALA A 136 13.35 14.52 -8.40
CA ALA A 136 13.41 15.54 -7.36
C ALA A 136 12.59 16.81 -7.67
N ASP A 137 12.48 17.20 -8.95
CA ASP A 137 11.76 18.39 -9.39
C ASP A 137 10.22 18.29 -9.24
N HIS A 138 9.69 17.08 -9.00
CA HIS A 138 8.26 16.86 -8.78
C HIS A 138 7.86 16.69 -7.30
N VAL A 139 8.83 16.67 -6.37
CA VAL A 139 8.53 16.50 -4.93
C VAL A 139 7.54 17.56 -4.44
N GLN A 140 7.72 18.81 -4.83
CA GLN A 140 6.83 19.90 -4.41
C GLN A 140 5.41 19.74 -4.96
N LEU A 141 5.26 19.14 -6.15
CA LEU A 141 3.96 18.84 -6.74
C LEU A 141 3.21 17.81 -5.87
N TYR A 142 3.82 16.66 -5.61
CA TYR A 142 3.19 15.61 -4.80
C TYR A 142 3.04 16.01 -3.33
N THR A 143 3.90 16.90 -2.82
CA THR A 143 3.71 17.53 -1.50
C THR A 143 2.37 18.26 -1.44
N SER A 144 2.03 19.02 -2.49
CA SER A 144 0.76 19.76 -2.54
C SER A 144 -0.46 18.84 -2.59
N TYR A 145 -0.38 17.75 -3.35
CA TYR A 145 -1.46 16.76 -3.42
C TYR A 145 -1.64 16.02 -2.09
N ALA A 146 -0.54 15.59 -1.47
CA ALA A 146 -0.58 14.94 -0.17
C ALA A 146 -1.11 15.86 0.94
N ALA A 147 -0.77 17.16 0.89
CA ALA A 147 -1.32 18.15 1.82
C ALA A 147 -2.84 18.33 1.65
N GLN A 148 -3.34 18.36 0.41
CA GLN A 148 -4.78 18.43 0.14
C GLN A 148 -5.50 17.21 0.73
N VAL A 149 -5.02 15.98 0.49
CA VAL A 149 -5.63 14.76 1.04
C VAL A 149 -5.66 14.77 2.57
N ARG A 150 -4.58 15.24 3.21
CA ARG A 150 -4.51 15.37 4.67
C ARG A 150 -5.47 16.41 5.24
N GLN A 151 -5.71 17.49 4.49
CA GLN A 151 -6.70 18.51 4.85
C GLN A 151 -8.13 17.97 4.73
N ASP A 152 -8.42 17.21 3.68
CA ASP A 152 -9.77 16.68 3.42
C ASP A 152 -10.15 15.52 4.36
N VAL A 153 -9.16 14.74 4.79
CA VAL A 153 -9.34 13.59 5.70
C VAL A 153 -8.42 13.74 6.92
N PRO A 154 -8.75 14.62 7.88
CA PRO A 154 -7.92 14.86 9.05
C PRO A 154 -7.90 13.63 9.97
N GLY A 155 -6.70 13.19 10.34
CA GLY A 155 -6.48 12.13 11.32
C GLY A 155 -6.58 10.68 10.81
N ASP A 156 -7.17 10.45 9.64
CA ASP A 156 -7.29 9.10 9.03
C ASP A 156 -6.77 9.01 7.58
N SER A 157 -6.26 10.13 7.04
CA SER A 157 -5.71 10.21 5.68
C SER A 157 -4.62 9.18 5.44
N PHE A 158 -4.58 8.66 4.21
CA PHE A 158 -3.50 7.79 3.75
C PHE A 158 -3.10 8.16 2.32
N VAL A 159 -1.82 8.49 2.10
CA VAL A 159 -1.29 8.89 0.79
C VAL A 159 -0.33 7.83 0.29
N ILE A 160 -0.69 7.20 -0.82
CA ILE A 160 0.17 6.26 -1.53
C ILE A 160 0.64 6.90 -2.83
N LEU A 161 1.93 6.83 -3.10
CA LEU A 161 2.52 7.26 -4.37
C LEU A 161 2.97 6.03 -5.15
N ASN A 162 2.55 5.91 -6.41
CA ASN A 162 2.99 4.83 -7.29
C ASN A 162 3.82 5.33 -8.47
N PRO A 163 5.15 5.40 -8.31
CA PRO A 163 6.06 5.53 -9.44
C PRO A 163 6.37 4.18 -10.14
N GLY A 164 6.09 3.04 -9.49
CA GLY A 164 6.49 1.71 -9.95
C GLY A 164 7.99 1.42 -9.89
N ILE A 165 8.79 2.41 -9.47
CA ILE A 165 10.26 2.37 -9.43
C ILE A 165 10.78 3.12 -8.19
N PRO A 166 12.05 2.95 -7.81
CA PRO A 166 12.64 3.74 -6.72
C PRO A 166 12.61 5.24 -7.00
N VAL A 167 12.28 6.02 -5.97
CA VAL A 167 12.34 7.49 -5.99
C VAL A 167 13.79 7.98 -5.95
N SER A 168 14.06 9.05 -6.69
CA SER A 168 15.41 9.63 -6.81
C SER A 168 15.91 10.37 -5.57
N VAL A 169 14.99 10.78 -4.69
CA VAL A 169 15.28 11.52 -3.45
C VAL A 169 14.36 11.07 -2.32
N ASP A 170 14.86 11.12 -1.09
CA ASP A 170 14.18 10.56 0.08
C ASP A 170 12.98 11.41 0.55
N ASP A 171 12.86 12.66 0.08
CA ASP A 171 11.76 13.58 0.43
C ASP A 171 10.38 12.99 0.14
N TYR A 172 10.26 12.11 -0.87
CA TYR A 172 9.04 11.36 -1.17
C TYR A 172 8.54 10.53 0.02
N PHE A 173 9.44 9.98 0.84
CA PHE A 173 9.08 9.21 2.05
C PHE A 173 8.57 10.10 3.19
N THR A 174 8.88 11.40 3.15
CA THR A 174 8.38 12.37 4.14
C THR A 174 6.96 12.83 3.81
N ILE A 175 6.63 12.93 2.52
CA ILE A 175 5.36 13.48 2.07
C ILE A 175 4.27 12.41 1.89
N SER A 176 4.62 11.12 1.91
CA SER A 176 3.70 9.99 1.70
C SER A 176 3.68 9.04 2.90
N ASP A 177 2.62 8.24 2.98
CA ASP A 177 2.51 7.15 3.96
C ASP A 177 3.08 5.85 3.39
N MET A 178 3.01 5.67 2.06
CA MET A 178 3.53 4.52 1.35
C MET A 178 3.95 4.90 -0.09
N ILE A 179 4.98 4.22 -0.60
CA ILE A 179 5.45 4.34 -1.98
C ILE A 179 5.53 2.95 -2.58
N VAL A 180 4.93 2.75 -3.75
CA VAL A 180 5.18 1.56 -4.57
C VAL A 180 6.52 1.74 -5.27
N THR A 181 7.58 1.21 -4.66
CA THR A 181 8.95 1.36 -5.16
C THR A 181 9.33 0.31 -6.20
N THR A 182 8.44 -0.65 -6.44
CA THR A 182 8.62 -1.68 -7.46
C THR A 182 7.25 -2.14 -7.96
N GLU A 183 7.05 -2.06 -9.27
CA GLU A 183 5.92 -2.66 -9.97
C GLU A 183 6.45 -3.42 -11.20
N THR A 184 6.44 -4.76 -11.15
CA THR A 184 7.08 -5.58 -12.19
C THR A 184 6.49 -7.00 -12.26
N PHE A 185 6.94 -7.81 -13.23
CA PHE A 185 6.65 -9.24 -13.29
C PHE A 185 7.30 -9.97 -12.11
N PHE A 186 6.61 -10.98 -11.58
CA PHE A 186 7.12 -11.80 -10.47
C PHE A 186 8.51 -12.37 -10.76
N ASP A 187 8.73 -12.90 -11.97
CA ASP A 187 10.01 -13.52 -12.37
C ASP A 187 11.15 -12.50 -12.53
N ASP A 188 10.82 -11.22 -12.71
CA ASP A 188 11.80 -10.13 -12.84
C ASP A 188 12.13 -9.48 -11.49
N PHE A 189 11.41 -9.82 -10.43
CA PHE A 189 11.61 -9.23 -9.12
C PHE A 189 12.84 -9.81 -8.41
N ASP A 190 13.80 -8.94 -8.11
CA ASP A 190 14.91 -9.24 -7.22
C ASP A 190 14.70 -8.53 -5.88
N PRO A 191 14.44 -9.25 -4.77
CA PRO A 191 14.34 -8.65 -3.44
C PRO A 191 15.59 -7.87 -3.01
N ALA A 192 16.77 -8.18 -3.57
CA ALA A 192 18.01 -7.45 -3.28
C ALA A 192 18.05 -6.06 -3.94
N SER A 193 17.15 -5.77 -4.88
CA SER A 193 17.00 -4.44 -5.49
C SER A 193 16.34 -3.42 -4.56
N LEU A 194 15.71 -3.85 -3.45
CA LEU A 194 15.05 -2.97 -2.51
C LEU A 194 16.06 -2.18 -1.67
N GLU A 195 15.98 -0.86 -1.73
CA GLU A 195 16.81 0.03 -0.91
C GLU A 195 16.13 0.31 0.43
N ILE A 196 16.56 -0.40 1.48
CA ILE A 196 16.05 -0.22 2.85
C ILE A 196 17.08 0.52 3.70
N SER A 197 16.68 1.67 4.25
CA SER A 197 17.53 2.47 5.14
C SER A 197 16.68 3.21 6.18
N GLY A 198 17.33 3.99 7.06
CA GLY A 198 16.61 4.86 8.01
C GLY A 198 15.76 5.94 7.32
N THR A 199 16.15 6.38 6.12
CA THR A 199 15.43 7.38 5.31
C THR A 199 14.52 6.75 4.25
N LYS A 200 14.71 5.46 3.95
CA LYS A 200 13.88 4.63 3.07
C LYS A 200 13.30 3.44 3.86
N PRO A 201 12.41 3.68 4.83
CA PRO A 201 11.97 2.62 5.73
C PRO A 201 11.11 1.59 4.98
N ALA A 202 11.34 0.30 5.25
CA ALA A 202 10.55 -0.79 4.66
C ALA A 202 9.04 -0.64 4.96
N SER A 203 8.67 -0.05 6.10
CA SER A 203 7.27 0.18 6.49
C SER A 203 6.52 1.18 5.60
N LYS A 204 7.23 1.92 4.74
CA LYS A 204 6.64 2.85 3.76
C LYS A 204 6.84 2.39 2.32
N GLN A 205 7.32 1.16 2.11
CA GLN A 205 7.57 0.63 0.79
C GLN A 205 6.57 -0.47 0.47
N ALA A 206 6.10 -0.46 -0.77
CA ALA A 206 5.25 -1.49 -1.34
C ALA A 206 5.88 -2.02 -2.64
N VAL A 207 5.64 -3.31 -2.88
CA VAL A 207 6.02 -4.01 -4.10
C VAL A 207 4.75 -4.59 -4.69
N ILE A 208 4.48 -4.31 -5.96
CA ILE A 208 3.38 -4.89 -6.72
C ILE A 208 3.99 -5.84 -7.76
N LEU A 209 3.68 -7.13 -7.64
CA LEU A 209 4.15 -8.15 -8.57
C LEU A 209 2.97 -8.72 -9.35
N HIS A 210 3.05 -8.67 -10.67
CA HIS A 210 2.07 -9.31 -11.55
C HIS A 210 2.63 -10.58 -12.20
N THR A 211 1.73 -11.42 -12.72
CA THR A 211 2.11 -12.67 -13.40
C THR A 211 2.88 -13.64 -12.49
N GLY A 212 2.43 -13.77 -11.23
CA GLY A 212 2.98 -14.77 -10.32
C GLY A 212 2.73 -16.21 -10.78
N PRO A 213 3.47 -17.18 -10.25
CA PRO A 213 3.43 -18.55 -10.75
C PRO A 213 2.10 -19.22 -10.40
N GLN A 214 1.72 -20.24 -11.16
CA GLN A 214 0.50 -21.03 -10.96
C GLN A 214 0.86 -22.53 -10.89
N PRO A 215 0.65 -23.23 -9.74
CA PRO A 215 0.22 -22.66 -8.46
C PRO A 215 1.31 -21.77 -7.88
N PHE A 216 0.91 -20.79 -7.07
CA PHE A 216 1.87 -19.92 -6.39
C PHE A 216 2.80 -20.78 -5.53
N PRO A 217 4.13 -20.67 -5.68
CA PRO A 217 5.06 -21.49 -4.92
C PRO A 217 4.95 -21.03 -3.47
N LEU A 218 4.43 -21.89 -2.59
CA LEU A 218 4.45 -21.65 -1.15
C LEU A 218 5.91 -21.68 -0.68
N PRO A 219 6.57 -20.57 -0.34
CA PRO A 219 7.90 -20.62 0.22
C PRO A 219 7.75 -20.82 1.73
N SER A 220 8.55 -21.71 2.31
CA SER A 220 8.60 -22.00 3.75
C SER A 220 8.98 -20.81 4.65
N SER A 221 9.19 -19.61 4.10
CA SER A 221 9.67 -18.43 4.84
C SER A 221 8.99 -17.10 4.47
N MET A 222 7.95 -17.08 3.63
CA MET A 222 7.18 -15.86 3.36
C MET A 222 5.70 -16.22 3.22
N ARG A 223 4.91 -15.95 4.26
CA ARG A 223 3.46 -16.12 4.22
C ARG A 223 2.86 -14.99 3.39
N TRP A 224 2.54 -15.29 2.15
CA TRP A 224 1.55 -14.56 1.38
C TRP A 224 0.50 -15.54 0.87
N LEU A 225 -0.76 -15.11 0.90
CA LEU A 225 -1.90 -15.90 0.46
C LEU A 225 -2.11 -15.67 -1.03
N ALA A 226 -2.01 -16.75 -1.78
CA ALA A 226 -2.61 -16.84 -3.10
C ALA A 226 -3.97 -17.54 -2.95
N SER A 227 -5.02 -16.98 -3.58
CA SER A 227 -6.32 -17.63 -3.74
C SER A 227 -6.39 -18.36 -5.08
N ASP A 228 -6.95 -19.57 -5.05
CA ASP A 228 -7.49 -20.26 -6.24
C ASP A 228 -8.65 -19.48 -6.88
#